data_AF-A0A7V8KRA9-F1
#
_entry.id   AF-A0A7V8KRA9-F1
#
_cell.length_a   1.000
_cell.length_b   1.000
_cell.length_c   1.000
_cell.angle_alpha   90.00
_cell.angle_beta   90.00
_cell.angle_gamma   90.00
#
_symmetry.space_group_name_H-M   'P 1'
#
loop_
_entity.id
_entity.type
_entity.pdbx_description
1 polymer ?
#
loop_
_entity_poly.entity_id
_entity_poly.type
_entity_poly.pdbx_seq_one_letter_code
_entity_poly.pdbx_strand_id
1 'polypeptide(L)'
;MRSQYQVPFDDPSVDGQPSWSGQYAADGSSHGTDTPDRGNTPIAPVSGRPTASAYPLDRPYPGCPPVQAIERFFRNYAVFSGRASRSEFWWPMLMTGIAETALGALDVMSDVGVFSAIQGVLSLALLIPSLAVSVRRLHDINLNGAWLIPFVGLTVLGSALSVMGAMAALLVLFLVPDVVRQGFDFILLGSVITVVAGIAYAVCMAWPSNPDGARFDKPRR
;
A
#
# COMPACT_ATOMS: atom_id res chain seq x y z
N MET A 1 16.22 -25.51 25.04
CA MET A 1 16.50 -26.10 23.72
C MET A 1 15.92 -25.18 22.66
N ARG A 2 16.74 -24.25 22.15
CA ARG A 2 16.41 -23.30 21.07
C ARG A 2 16.89 -23.95 19.78
N SER A 3 15.97 -24.48 18.98
CA SER A 3 16.30 -24.90 17.61
C SER A 3 16.49 -23.63 16.80
N GLN A 4 17.75 -23.29 16.52
CA GLN A 4 18.08 -22.25 15.56
C GLN A 4 17.78 -22.81 14.17
N TYR A 5 16.64 -22.41 13.62
CA TYR A 5 16.34 -22.68 12.22
C TYR A 5 17.15 -21.69 11.38
N GLN A 6 18.25 -22.22 10.84
CA GLN A 6 19.14 -21.55 9.91
C GLN A 6 18.32 -21.18 8.67
N VAL A 7 18.18 -19.88 8.42
CA VAL A 7 17.69 -19.37 7.14
C VAL A 7 18.59 -20.01 6.07
N PRO A 8 18.04 -20.61 4.99
CA PRO A 8 18.82 -20.87 3.79
C PRO A 8 19.19 -19.50 3.22
N PHE A 9 20.27 -18.95 3.77
CA PHE A 9 21.03 -17.90 3.15
C PHE A 9 21.73 -18.62 2.02
N ASP A 10 21.10 -18.61 0.85
CA ASP A 10 21.81 -18.81 -0.39
C ASP A 10 23.04 -17.88 -0.35
N ASP A 11 24.18 -18.48 -0.65
CA ASP A 11 25.51 -17.90 -0.77
C ASP A 11 25.46 -16.41 -1.19
N PRO A 12 26.15 -15.48 -0.50
CA PRO A 12 26.16 -14.09 -0.93
C PRO A 12 26.69 -14.03 -2.37
N SER A 13 25.78 -13.81 -3.32
CA SER A 13 26.16 -13.34 -4.64
C SER A 13 26.99 -12.06 -4.43
N VAL A 14 28.14 -12.01 -5.11
CA VAL A 14 29.17 -10.96 -4.96
C VAL A 14 28.63 -9.53 -5.16
N ASP A 15 27.39 -9.39 -5.63
CA ASP A 15 26.79 -8.10 -6.02
C ASP A 15 25.54 -7.69 -5.20
N GLY A 16 25.19 -8.39 -4.11
CA GLY A 16 24.18 -7.92 -3.14
C GLY A 16 22.76 -7.72 -3.69
N GLN A 17 22.43 -8.31 -4.85
CA GLN A 17 21.08 -8.33 -5.41
C GLN A 17 20.43 -9.70 -5.13
N PRO A 18 19.16 -9.76 -4.67
CA PRO A 18 18.45 -11.02 -4.52
C PRO A 18 18.31 -11.72 -5.88
N SER A 19 18.89 -12.91 -6.00
CA SER A 19 18.79 -13.76 -7.18
C SER A 19 17.36 -14.27 -7.33
N TRP A 20 16.62 -13.73 -8.28
CA TRP A 20 15.28 -14.22 -8.66
C TRP A 20 15.34 -15.44 -9.58
N SER A 21 16.41 -16.22 -9.55
CA SER A 21 16.49 -17.53 -10.20
C SER A 21 15.85 -18.60 -9.30
N GLY A 22 14.62 -18.35 -8.87
CA GLY A 22 13.73 -19.42 -8.44
C GLY A 22 13.29 -20.15 -9.69
N GLN A 23 13.83 -21.35 -9.90
CA GLN A 23 13.47 -22.26 -10.98
C GLN A 23 11.95 -22.37 -11.11
N TYR A 24 11.38 -21.72 -12.13
CA TYR A 24 10.19 -22.24 -12.79
C TYR A 24 10.68 -23.42 -13.63
N ALA A 25 10.88 -24.56 -12.96
CA ALA A 25 11.20 -25.80 -13.64
C ALA A 25 9.98 -26.20 -14.48
N ALA A 26 10.02 -25.83 -15.76
CA ALA A 26 9.43 -26.66 -16.80
C ALA A 26 10.15 -28.01 -16.74
N ASP A 27 9.34 -29.07 -16.73
CA ASP A 27 9.75 -30.45 -16.98
C ASP A 27 10.81 -30.53 -18.09
N GLY A 28 11.91 -31.25 -17.81
CA GLY A 28 13.01 -31.48 -18.75
C GLY A 28 14.25 -32.03 -18.06
N SER A 29 14.54 -33.30 -18.29
CA SER A 29 15.71 -34.07 -17.89
C SER A 29 17.07 -33.44 -18.21
N SER A 30 18.07 -33.64 -17.32
CA SER A 30 19.44 -34.18 -17.61
C SER A 30 20.55 -33.66 -16.68
N HIS A 31 21.56 -34.52 -16.49
CA HIS A 31 22.76 -34.49 -15.62
C HIS A 31 23.86 -33.47 -16.01
N GLY A 32 24.74 -33.14 -15.05
CA GLY A 32 26.14 -32.68 -15.27
C GLY A 32 26.53 -31.43 -14.45
N THR A 33 27.19 -31.54 -13.29
CA THR A 33 28.66 -31.55 -13.00
C THR A 33 29.41 -30.22 -13.20
N ASP A 34 29.92 -29.71 -12.07
CA ASP A 34 31.21 -29.04 -11.80
C ASP A 34 31.63 -27.69 -12.45
N THR A 35 31.94 -26.76 -11.54
CA THR A 35 32.68 -25.47 -11.57
C THR A 35 34.10 -25.52 -12.17
N PRO A 36 34.91 -24.41 -12.22
CA PRO A 36 34.66 -22.97 -12.47
C PRO A 36 35.63 -22.35 -13.51
N ASP A 37 35.27 -21.25 -14.19
CA ASP A 37 36.26 -20.41 -14.92
C ASP A 37 36.10 -18.92 -14.63
N ARG A 38 37.24 -18.27 -14.42
CA ARG A 38 37.43 -16.89 -13.96
C ARG A 38 37.64 -16.02 -15.19
N GLY A 39 36.63 -15.23 -15.57
CA GLY A 39 36.74 -14.37 -16.75
C GLY A 39 35.80 -13.17 -16.68
N ASN A 40 36.41 -11.99 -16.63
CA ASN A 40 35.86 -10.67 -16.91
C ASN A 40 34.68 -10.68 -17.92
N THR A 41 33.44 -10.66 -17.45
CA THR A 41 32.27 -10.40 -18.30
C THR A 41 31.91 -8.91 -18.19
N PRO A 42 31.68 -8.21 -19.32
CA PRO A 42 31.12 -6.87 -19.30
C PRO A 42 29.81 -6.91 -18.50
N ILE A 43 29.59 -5.93 -17.61
CA ILE A 43 28.30 -5.73 -16.96
C ILE A 43 27.26 -5.59 -18.07
N ALA A 44 26.54 -6.67 -18.36
CA ALA A 44 25.41 -6.61 -19.26
C ALA A 44 24.40 -5.64 -18.61
N PRO A 45 23.76 -4.74 -19.38
CA PRO A 45 22.63 -3.99 -18.85
C PRO A 45 21.66 -5.02 -18.26
N VAL A 46 21.14 -4.79 -17.06
CA VAL A 46 20.10 -5.64 -16.44
C VAL A 46 18.83 -5.51 -17.28
N SER A 47 18.82 -6.18 -18.43
CA SER A 47 17.73 -6.29 -19.37
C SER A 47 16.92 -7.50 -18.96
N GLY A 48 15.85 -7.25 -18.21
CA GLY A 48 14.85 -8.29 -17.94
C GLY A 48 14.40 -8.37 -16.49
N ARG A 49 13.97 -7.25 -15.89
CA ARG A 49 13.05 -7.38 -14.76
C ARG A 49 11.74 -7.97 -15.29
N PRO A 50 11.23 -9.08 -14.74
CA PRO A 50 10.00 -9.67 -15.24
C PRO A 50 8.88 -8.60 -15.22
N THR A 51 8.17 -8.44 -16.33
CA THR A 51 6.95 -7.63 -16.41
C THR A 51 5.97 -8.11 -15.34
N ALA A 52 5.08 -7.24 -14.85
CA ALA A 52 4.14 -7.61 -13.78
C ALA A 52 3.30 -8.87 -14.11
N SER A 53 3.24 -9.25 -15.39
CA SER A 53 2.62 -10.46 -15.92
C SER A 53 3.32 -11.78 -15.55
N ALA A 54 4.61 -11.78 -15.21
CA ALA A 54 5.36 -13.00 -14.87
C ALA A 54 5.20 -13.40 -13.40
N TYR A 55 4.90 -12.45 -12.51
CA TYR A 55 4.61 -12.75 -11.10
C TYR A 55 3.12 -13.02 -10.88
N PRO A 56 2.75 -14.08 -10.13
CA PRO A 56 1.36 -14.35 -9.77
C PRO A 56 0.74 -13.19 -8.99
N LEU A 57 -0.46 -12.73 -9.40
CA LEU A 57 -1.13 -11.55 -8.82
C LEU A 57 -1.62 -11.75 -7.37
N ASP A 58 -1.78 -13.00 -6.96
CA ASP A 58 -2.21 -13.43 -5.63
C ASP A 58 -1.08 -13.40 -4.59
N ARG A 59 0.18 -13.41 -5.06
CA ARG A 59 1.37 -13.43 -4.21
C ARG A 59 2.00 -12.05 -4.06
N PRO A 60 2.62 -11.77 -2.90
CA PRO A 60 3.30 -10.50 -2.70
C PRO A 60 4.50 -10.41 -3.63
N TYR A 61 4.74 -9.24 -4.21
CA TYR A 61 5.96 -8.95 -4.99
C TYR A 61 6.88 -8.01 -4.20
N PRO A 62 7.82 -8.55 -3.40
CA PRO A 62 8.82 -7.75 -2.69
C PRO A 62 9.64 -6.87 -3.64
N GLY A 63 9.77 -5.59 -3.32
CA GLY A 63 10.59 -4.64 -4.08
C GLY A 63 10.00 -4.22 -5.43
N CYS A 64 8.71 -4.47 -5.68
CA CYS A 64 7.98 -4.10 -6.90
C CYS A 64 8.26 -2.63 -7.31
N PRO A 65 8.63 -2.34 -8.57
CA PRO A 65 8.82 -0.96 -9.01
C PRO A 65 7.49 -0.21 -9.10
N PRO A 66 7.54 1.13 -9.16
CA PRO A 66 6.33 1.96 -9.14
C PRO A 66 5.32 1.60 -10.23
N VAL A 67 5.79 1.43 -11.47
CA VAL A 67 4.92 1.16 -12.63
C VAL A 67 4.16 -0.16 -12.48
N GLN A 68 4.86 -1.23 -12.09
CA GLN A 68 4.25 -2.54 -11.89
C GLN A 68 3.35 -2.55 -10.65
N ALA A 69 3.65 -1.75 -9.62
CA ALA A 69 2.80 -1.62 -8.45
C ALA A 69 1.45 -0.97 -8.81
N ILE A 70 1.46 0.08 -9.64
CA ILE A 70 0.25 0.72 -10.18
C ILE A 70 -0.51 -0.26 -11.08
N GLU A 71 0.19 -0.99 -11.95
CA GLU A 71 -0.43 -2.01 -12.81
C GLU A 71 -1.15 -3.08 -11.97
N ARG A 72 -0.47 -3.61 -10.93
CA ARG A 72 -1.06 -4.58 -10.02
C ARG A 72 -2.20 -4.01 -9.18
N PHE A 73 -2.14 -2.72 -8.83
CA PHE A 73 -3.21 -2.02 -8.12
C PHE A 73 -4.51 -2.04 -8.94
N PHE A 74 -4.45 -1.71 -10.22
CA PHE A 74 -5.62 -1.77 -11.10
C PHE A 74 -6.00 -3.19 -11.53
N ARG A 75 -5.05 -4.12 -11.71
CA ARG A 75 -5.38 -5.52 -12.03
C ARG A 75 -6.10 -6.23 -10.87
N ASN A 76 -5.77 -5.87 -9.62
CA ASN A 76 -6.42 -6.39 -8.42
C ASN A 76 -7.48 -5.42 -7.86
N TYR A 77 -8.23 -4.75 -8.74
CA TYR A 77 -9.12 -3.65 -8.38
C TYR A 77 -10.12 -3.98 -7.26
N ALA A 78 -10.79 -5.13 -7.37
CA ALA A 78 -11.76 -5.61 -6.37
C ALA A 78 -11.37 -6.98 -5.79
N VAL A 79 -10.06 -7.26 -5.72
CA VAL A 79 -9.54 -8.55 -5.23
C VAL A 79 -9.05 -8.39 -3.79
N PHE A 80 -9.86 -8.86 -2.85
CA PHE A 80 -9.58 -8.81 -1.40
C PHE A 80 -8.84 -10.05 -0.87
N SER A 81 -8.52 -11.02 -1.74
CA SER A 81 -7.82 -12.25 -1.37
C SER A 81 -6.35 -12.20 -1.79
N GLY A 82 -5.51 -13.00 -1.13
CA GLY A 82 -4.06 -12.99 -1.34
C GLY A 82 -3.36 -11.91 -0.52
N ARG A 83 -2.12 -11.61 -0.92
CA ARG A 83 -1.19 -10.76 -0.17
C ARG A 83 -0.61 -9.66 -1.03
N ALA A 84 -0.22 -8.56 -0.38
CA ALA A 84 0.45 -7.44 -1.02
C ALA A 84 1.71 -7.07 -0.22
N SER A 85 2.83 -6.91 -0.91
CA SER A 85 4.08 -6.46 -0.31
C SER A 85 4.02 -4.98 0.07
N ARG A 86 4.99 -4.51 0.85
CA ARG A 86 5.10 -3.08 1.21
C ARG A 86 5.17 -2.17 -0.01
N SER A 87 6.00 -2.51 -1.00
CA SER A 87 6.17 -1.71 -2.22
C SER A 87 4.91 -1.70 -3.08
N GLU A 88 4.16 -2.82 -3.12
CA GLU A 88 2.89 -2.89 -3.83
C GLU A 88 1.79 -2.05 -3.18
N PHE A 89 1.88 -1.81 -1.87
CA PHE A 89 0.98 -0.93 -1.15
C PHE A 89 1.40 0.55 -1.26
N TRP A 90 2.66 0.87 -0.94
CA TRP A 90 3.09 2.26 -0.79
C TRP A 90 3.18 3.03 -2.12
N TRP A 91 3.57 2.39 -3.21
CA TRP A 91 3.67 3.10 -4.51
C TRP A 91 2.30 3.62 -5.00
N PRO A 92 1.23 2.81 -5.05
CA PRO A 92 -0.10 3.32 -5.38
C PRO A 92 -0.59 4.38 -4.39
N MET A 93 -0.36 4.22 -3.08
CA MET A 93 -0.76 5.21 -2.08
C MET A 93 -0.08 6.57 -2.29
N LEU A 94 1.21 6.57 -2.60
CA LEU A 94 1.95 7.79 -2.92
C LEU A 94 1.43 8.45 -4.20
N MET A 95 1.18 7.67 -5.26
CA MET A 95 0.66 8.21 -6.51
C MET A 95 -0.75 8.79 -6.37
N THR A 96 -1.64 8.08 -5.66
CA THR A 96 -2.98 8.59 -5.33
C THR A 96 -2.89 9.87 -4.51
N GLY A 97 -2.03 9.92 -3.49
CA GLY A 97 -1.84 11.13 -2.68
C GLY A 97 -1.33 12.32 -3.48
N ILE A 98 -0.40 12.10 -4.42
CA ILE A 98 0.07 13.15 -5.33
C ILE A 98 -1.05 13.63 -6.25
N ALA A 99 -1.84 12.72 -6.83
CA ALA A 99 -2.96 13.08 -7.71
C ALA A 99 -4.04 13.89 -6.98
N GLU A 100 -4.43 13.45 -5.78
CA GLU A 100 -5.38 14.16 -4.91
C GLU A 100 -4.86 15.56 -4.51
N THR A 101 -3.58 15.65 -4.13
CA THR A 101 -2.96 16.94 -3.76
C THR A 101 -2.88 17.89 -4.96
N ALA A 102 -2.53 17.39 -6.14
CA ALA A 102 -2.45 18.17 -7.36
C ALA A 102 -3.83 18.69 -7.79
N LEU A 103 -4.87 17.85 -7.75
CA LEU A 103 -6.24 18.26 -8.05
C LEU A 103 -6.76 19.31 -7.07
N GLY A 104 -6.50 19.14 -5.77
CA GLY A 104 -6.88 20.12 -4.76
C GLY A 104 -6.18 21.47 -4.94
N ALA A 105 -4.89 21.47 -5.30
CA ALA A 105 -4.16 22.70 -5.60
C ALA A 105 -4.72 23.40 -6.85
N LEU A 106 -5.05 22.65 -7.90
CA LEU A 106 -5.66 23.20 -9.12
C LEU A 106 -7.06 23.78 -8.86
N ASP A 107 -7.86 23.15 -8.00
CA ASP A 107 -9.18 23.66 -7.60
C ASP A 107 -9.05 25.04 -6.93
N VAL A 108 -8.12 25.19 -5.99
CA VAL A 108 -7.84 26.48 -5.32
C VAL A 108 -7.34 27.56 -6.29
N MET A 109 -6.58 27.18 -7.33
CA MET A 109 -5.99 28.13 -8.27
C MET A 109 -6.93 28.59 -9.39
N SER A 110 -7.94 27.78 -9.72
CA SER A 110 -8.68 27.94 -10.99
C SER A 110 -10.06 28.57 -10.83
N ASP A 111 -10.59 28.66 -9.61
CA ASP A 111 -11.94 29.18 -9.28
C ASP A 111 -13.06 28.56 -10.14
N VAL A 112 -12.81 27.37 -10.70
CA VAL A 112 -13.78 26.54 -11.43
C VAL A 112 -13.93 25.21 -10.71
N GLY A 113 -15.15 24.90 -10.27
CA GLY A 113 -15.48 23.66 -9.53
C GLY A 113 -15.35 22.35 -10.33
N VAL A 114 -14.74 22.37 -11.51
CA VAL A 114 -14.48 21.16 -12.31
C VAL A 114 -13.42 20.28 -11.63
N PHE A 115 -12.39 20.87 -11.01
CA PHE A 115 -11.33 20.09 -10.37
C PHE A 115 -11.82 19.36 -9.13
N SER A 116 -12.62 19.99 -8.26
CA SER A 116 -13.29 19.34 -7.14
C SER A 116 -14.23 18.22 -7.59
N ALA A 117 -14.96 18.39 -8.69
CA ALA A 117 -15.79 17.31 -9.25
C ALA A 117 -14.94 16.12 -9.73
N ILE A 118 -13.85 16.38 -10.47
CA ILE A 118 -12.91 15.34 -10.93
C ILE A 118 -12.28 14.64 -9.72
N GLN A 119 -11.86 15.40 -8.71
CA GLN A 119 -11.29 14.87 -7.50
C GLN A 119 -12.26 13.93 -6.79
N GLY A 120 -13.52 14.32 -6.61
CA GLY A 120 -14.55 13.47 -6.03
C GLY A 120 -14.73 12.16 -6.81
N VAL A 121 -14.79 12.22 -8.14
CA VAL A 121 -14.88 11.01 -9.00
C VAL A 121 -13.65 10.13 -8.85
N LEU A 122 -12.45 10.72 -8.82
CA LEU A 122 -11.19 10.00 -8.64
C LEU A 122 -11.15 9.30 -7.28
N SER A 123 -11.50 10.00 -6.20
CA SER A 123 -11.54 9.42 -4.85
C SER A 123 -12.50 8.24 -4.77
N LEU A 124 -13.67 8.33 -5.40
CA LEU A 124 -14.65 7.22 -5.46
C LEU A 124 -14.13 6.04 -6.28
N ALA A 125 -13.51 6.30 -7.44
CA ALA A 125 -12.93 5.26 -8.29
C ALA A 125 -11.75 4.54 -7.60
N LEU A 126 -10.93 5.27 -6.85
CA LEU A 126 -9.77 4.70 -6.16
C LEU A 126 -10.12 4.11 -4.78
N LEU A 127 -11.33 4.32 -4.28
CA LEU A 127 -11.75 3.82 -2.96
C LEU A 127 -11.67 2.29 -2.88
N ILE A 128 -12.31 1.58 -3.81
CA ILE A 128 -12.36 0.12 -3.83
C ILE A 128 -10.96 -0.52 -3.95
N PRO A 129 -10.12 -0.15 -4.93
CA PRO A 129 -8.78 -0.74 -5.05
C PRO A 129 -7.87 -0.38 -3.88
N SER A 130 -8.05 0.79 -3.26
CA SER A 130 -7.34 1.16 -2.02
C SER A 130 -7.69 0.23 -0.87
N LEU A 131 -8.99 -0.03 -0.65
CA LEU A 131 -9.43 -0.99 0.35
C LEU A 131 -8.92 -2.41 0.05
N ALA A 132 -8.96 -2.83 -1.22
CA ALA A 132 -8.50 -4.14 -1.65
C ALA A 132 -7.01 -4.35 -1.38
N VAL A 133 -6.15 -3.38 -1.71
CA VAL A 133 -4.70 -3.50 -1.43
C VAL A 133 -4.40 -3.42 0.07
N SER A 134 -5.15 -2.62 0.84
CA SER A 134 -5.00 -2.54 2.29
C SER A 134 -5.35 -3.86 2.98
N VAL A 135 -6.44 -4.53 2.58
CA VAL A 135 -6.79 -5.86 3.09
C VAL A 135 -5.69 -6.88 2.77
N ARG A 136 -5.19 -6.89 1.53
CA ARG A 136 -4.09 -7.79 1.13
C ARG A 136 -2.79 -7.49 1.90
N ARG A 137 -2.52 -6.23 2.24
CA ARG A 137 -1.39 -5.85 3.10
C ARG A 137 -1.56 -6.35 4.52
N LEU A 138 -2.77 -6.26 5.10
CA LEU A 138 -3.09 -6.82 6.41
C LEU A 138 -2.89 -8.34 6.43
N HIS A 139 -3.34 -9.04 5.38
CA HIS A 139 -3.08 -10.48 5.25
C HIS A 139 -1.59 -10.82 5.19
N ASP A 140 -0.78 -9.99 4.53
CA ASP A 140 0.67 -10.19 4.43
C ASP A 140 1.41 -9.99 5.76
N ILE A 141 0.84 -9.23 6.70
CA ILE A 141 1.34 -9.12 8.08
C ILE A 141 0.63 -10.09 9.05
N ASN A 142 -0.08 -11.09 8.51
CA ASN A 142 -0.82 -12.10 9.24
C ASN A 142 -2.03 -11.58 10.06
N LEU A 143 -2.55 -10.40 9.74
CA LEU A 143 -3.76 -9.84 10.34
C LEU A 143 -5.00 -10.15 9.48
N ASN A 144 -6.16 -10.24 10.13
CA ASN A 144 -7.45 -10.31 9.44
C ASN A 144 -7.75 -8.97 8.75
N GLY A 145 -8.25 -8.99 7.51
CA GLY A 145 -8.72 -7.79 6.80
C GLY A 145 -9.73 -6.93 7.57
N ALA A 146 -10.48 -7.51 8.52
CA ALA A 146 -11.39 -6.79 9.40
C ALA A 146 -10.71 -5.72 10.27
N TRP A 147 -9.38 -5.81 10.50
CA TRP A 147 -8.62 -4.77 11.19
C TRP A 147 -8.63 -3.42 10.48
N LEU A 148 -9.04 -3.39 9.21
CA LEU A 148 -9.24 -2.15 8.46
C LEU A 148 -10.41 -1.32 9.01
N ILE A 149 -11.43 -1.97 9.59
CA ILE A 149 -12.65 -1.32 10.11
C ILE A 149 -12.33 -0.28 11.19
N PRO A 150 -11.59 -0.59 12.28
CA PRO A 150 -11.27 0.43 13.29
C PRO A 150 -10.42 1.57 12.71
N PHE A 151 -9.50 1.32 11.78
CA PHE A 151 -8.69 2.39 11.16
C PHE A 151 -9.55 3.35 10.34
N VAL A 152 -10.40 2.83 9.46
CA VAL A 152 -11.29 3.64 8.64
C VAL A 152 -12.38 4.30 9.50
N GLY A 153 -12.97 3.55 10.43
CA GLY A 153 -14.00 4.04 11.33
C GLY A 153 -13.56 5.23 12.17
N LEU A 154 -12.37 5.15 12.79
CA LEU A 154 -11.80 6.28 13.55
C LEU A 154 -11.46 7.47 12.65
N THR A 155 -10.92 7.22 11.46
CA THR A 155 -10.59 8.28 10.49
C THR A 155 -11.86 9.01 10.04
N VAL A 156 -12.93 8.29 9.72
CA VAL A 156 -14.22 8.86 9.32
C VAL A 156 -14.87 9.60 10.48
N LEU A 157 -14.86 9.03 11.69
CA LEU A 157 -15.40 9.65 12.90
C LEU A 157 -14.70 10.98 13.22
N GLY A 158 -13.36 10.99 13.24
CA GLY A 158 -12.57 12.20 13.51
C GLY A 158 -12.78 13.28 12.45
N SER A 159 -12.87 12.88 11.18
CA SER A 159 -13.14 13.80 10.06
C SER A 159 -14.56 14.38 10.15
N ALA A 160 -15.57 13.56 10.45
CA ALA A 160 -16.94 14.00 10.63
C ALA A 160 -17.07 14.98 11.81
N LEU A 161 -16.39 14.73 12.92
CA LEU A 161 -16.37 15.63 14.08
C LEU A 161 -15.75 16.99 13.72
N SER A 162 -14.65 16.97 12.96
CA SER A 162 -13.99 18.20 12.49
C SER A 162 -14.90 19.01 11.56
N VAL A 163 -15.59 18.34 10.64
CA VAL A 163 -16.54 18.99 9.71
C VAL A 163 -17.73 19.58 10.47
N MET A 164 -18.31 18.85 11.43
CA MET A 164 -19.40 19.37 12.26
C MET A 164 -18.96 20.60 13.06
N GLY A 165 -17.77 20.56 13.67
CA GLY A 165 -17.20 21.70 14.39
C GLY A 165 -16.98 22.92 13.49
N ALA A 166 -16.43 22.71 12.29
CA ALA A 166 -16.23 23.77 11.30
C ALA A 166 -17.55 24.37 10.81
N MET A 167 -18.55 23.54 10.51
CA MET A 167 -19.87 24.01 10.08
C MET A 167 -20.58 24.81 11.17
N ALA A 168 -20.54 24.34 12.43
CA ALA A 168 -21.13 25.06 13.56
C ALA A 168 -20.44 26.40 13.81
N ALA A 169 -19.10 26.44 13.79
CA ALA A 169 -18.32 27.67 13.95
C ALA A 169 -18.59 28.68 12.82
N LEU A 170 -18.68 28.21 11.57
CA LEU A 170 -18.93 29.05 10.41
C LEU A 170 -20.34 29.65 10.41
N LEU A 171 -21.36 28.87 10.78
CA LEU A 171 -22.76 29.31 10.79
C LEU A 171 -23.02 30.46 11.78
N VAL A 172 -22.30 30.47 12.92
CA VAL A 172 -22.55 31.38 14.05
C VAL A 172 -21.37 32.32 14.32
N LEU A 173 -20.44 32.44 13.36
CA LEU A 173 -19.10 33.03 13.52
C LEU A 173 -19.08 34.40 14.22
N PHE A 174 -20.09 35.24 13.98
CA PHE A 174 -20.22 36.58 14.56
C PHE A 174 -21.40 36.75 15.53
N LEU A 175 -22.19 35.70 15.75
CA LEU A 175 -23.44 35.76 16.50
C LEU A 175 -23.29 35.27 17.93
N VAL A 176 -22.50 34.20 18.15
CA VAL A 176 -22.37 33.54 19.46
C VAL A 176 -20.93 33.08 19.68
N PRO A 177 -20.06 33.91 20.30
CA PRO A 177 -18.64 33.61 20.49
C PRO A 177 -18.36 32.30 21.22
N ASP A 178 -19.21 31.91 22.17
CA ASP A 178 -19.05 30.66 22.93
C ASP A 178 -19.23 29.41 22.05
N VAL A 179 -20.16 29.46 21.09
CA VAL A 179 -20.39 28.36 20.13
C VAL A 179 -19.21 28.24 19.16
N VAL A 180 -18.61 29.37 18.77
CA VAL A 180 -17.41 29.38 17.93
C VAL A 180 -16.24 28.70 18.65
N ARG A 181 -16.04 29.01 19.95
CA ARG A 181 -15.02 28.33 20.77
C ARG A 181 -15.26 26.82 20.84
N GLN A 182 -16.50 26.40 21.10
CA GLN A 182 -16.86 24.97 21.11
C GLN A 182 -16.62 24.30 19.74
N GLY A 183 -16.89 25.00 18.63
CA GLY A 183 -16.60 24.51 17.29
C GLY A 183 -15.11 24.21 17.09
N PHE A 184 -14.22 25.08 17.59
CA PHE A 184 -12.78 24.83 17.57
C PHE A 184 -12.36 23.63 18.42
N ASP A 185 -12.98 23.41 19.58
CA ASP A 185 -12.71 22.23 20.41
C ASP A 185 -13.06 20.93 19.67
N PHE A 186 -14.18 20.91 18.93
CA PHE A 186 -14.56 19.77 18.10
C PHE A 186 -13.63 19.55 16.90
N ILE A 187 -13.17 20.64 16.27
CA ILE A 187 -12.13 20.56 15.22
C ILE A 187 -10.84 19.97 15.77
N LEU A 188 -10.38 20.45 16.93
CA LEU A 188 -9.18 19.95 17.59
C LEU A 188 -9.32 18.46 17.93
N LEU A 189 -10.42 18.07 18.58
CA LEU A 189 -10.66 16.68 18.95
C LEU A 189 -10.75 15.77 17.73
N GLY A 190 -11.50 16.18 16.70
CA GLY A 190 -11.65 15.44 15.46
C GLY A 190 -10.32 15.25 14.73
N SER A 191 -9.53 16.32 14.61
CA SER A 191 -8.22 16.27 13.96
C SER A 191 -7.23 15.38 14.71
N VAL A 192 -7.20 15.41 16.05
CA VAL A 192 -6.36 14.51 16.86
C VAL A 192 -6.74 13.05 16.61
N ILE A 193 -8.04 12.71 16.62
CA ILE A 193 -8.51 11.35 16.34
C ILE A 193 -8.06 10.90 14.94
N THR A 194 -8.26 11.74 13.93
CA THR A 194 -7.87 11.45 12.54
C THR A 194 -6.37 11.25 12.40
N VAL A 195 -5.55 12.11 13.01
CA VAL A 195 -4.08 12.02 12.95
C VAL A 195 -3.59 10.76 13.66
N VAL A 196 -4.10 10.46 14.85
CA VAL A 196 -3.72 9.24 15.60
C VAL A 196 -4.10 7.98 14.83
N ALA A 197 -5.33 7.93 14.30
CA ALA A 197 -5.79 6.80 13.48
C ALA A 197 -4.95 6.64 12.20
N GLY A 198 -4.64 7.74 11.53
CA GLY A 198 -3.81 7.77 10.32
C GLY A 198 -2.38 7.30 10.58
N ILE A 199 -1.75 7.75 11.67
CA ILE A 199 -0.42 7.29 12.08
C ILE A 199 -0.44 5.79 12.41
N ALA A 200 -1.41 5.34 13.20
CA ALA A 200 -1.54 3.93 13.55
C ALA A 200 -1.75 3.05 12.30
N TYR A 201 -2.57 3.50 11.36
CA TYR A 201 -2.78 2.86 10.07
C TYR A 201 -1.48 2.80 9.24
N ALA A 202 -0.78 3.93 9.09
CA ALA A 202 0.47 4.02 8.33
C ALA A 202 1.56 3.12 8.91
N VAL A 203 1.73 3.14 10.23
CA VAL A 203 2.69 2.29 10.96
C VAL A 203 2.35 0.81 10.75
N CYS A 204 1.08 0.44 10.87
CA CYS A 204 0.62 -0.93 10.62
C CYS A 204 0.94 -1.38 9.19
N MET A 205 0.69 -0.55 8.18
CA MET A 205 0.95 -0.88 6.78
C MET A 205 2.45 -0.89 6.42
N ALA A 206 3.28 -0.19 7.19
CA ALA A 206 4.74 -0.19 7.05
C ALA A 206 5.45 -1.40 7.73
N TRP A 207 4.75 -2.17 8.58
CA TRP A 207 5.31 -3.32 9.30
C TRP A 207 5.97 -4.32 8.33
N PRO A 208 7.02 -5.09 8.70
CA PRO A 208 7.49 -6.24 7.89
C PRO A 208 6.44 -7.30 7.58
N SER A 209 6.56 -7.90 6.41
CA SER A 209 5.81 -9.08 5.99
C SER A 209 6.04 -10.26 6.93
N ASN A 210 5.01 -11.03 7.24
CA ASN A 210 5.07 -12.22 8.07
C ASN A 210 4.86 -13.47 7.19
N PRO A 211 5.76 -14.48 7.22
CA PRO A 211 5.58 -15.72 6.46
C PRO A 211 4.26 -16.46 6.81
N ASP A 212 3.77 -16.35 8.05
CA ASP A 212 2.51 -16.96 8.49
C ASP A 212 1.28 -16.42 7.75
N GLY A 213 1.41 -15.24 7.13
CA GLY A 213 0.38 -14.67 6.27
C GLY A 213 0.04 -15.54 5.05
N ALA A 214 0.88 -16.52 4.70
CA ALA A 214 0.63 -17.46 3.61
C ALA A 214 -0.68 -18.26 3.77
N ARG A 215 -1.25 -18.32 4.98
CA ARG A 215 -2.58 -18.93 5.20
C ARG A 215 -3.72 -18.27 4.42
N PHE A 216 -3.52 -17.03 3.97
CA PHE A 216 -4.49 -16.27 3.17
C PHE A 216 -4.28 -16.42 1.65
N ASP A 217 -3.29 -17.21 1.23
CA ASP A 217 -3.05 -17.50 -0.18
C ASP A 217 -4.09 -18.51 -0.71
N LYS A 218 -4.42 -18.41 -2.01
CA LYS A 218 -5.30 -19.40 -2.64
C LYS A 218 -4.56 -20.74 -2.80
N PRO A 219 -5.25 -21.88 -2.64
CA PRO A 219 -4.66 -23.18 -2.92
C PRO A 219 -4.22 -23.26 -4.38
N ARG A 220 -3.03 -23.84 -4.61
CA ARG A 220 -2.48 -24.04 -5.96
C ARG A 220 -3.44 -24.96 -6.73
N ARG A 221 -4.02 -24.46 -7.82
CA ARG A 221 -4.79 -25.25 -8.78
C ARG A 221 -3.88 -25.77 -9.87
#